data_AF-A0A926CKI7-F1
#
_entry.id   AF-A0A926CKI7-F1
#
_cell.length_a   1.000
_cell.length_b   1.000
_cell.length_c   1.000
_cell.angle_alpha   90.00
_cell.angle_beta   90.00
_cell.angle_gamma   90.00
#
_symmetry.space_group_name_H-M   'P 1'
#
loop_
_entity.id
_entity.type
_entity.pdbx_description
1 polymer ?
#
loop_
_entity_poly.entity_id
_entity_poly.type
_entity_poly.pdbx_seq_one_letter_code
_entity_poly.pdbx_strand_id
1 'polypeptide(L)'
;MSVQYQTLAKRSVLRGIESGGATKEMGRYCTFCDATGARIAWLQPIDSVAVNGRHAVVIAPTLVSVEVFRVRNTYEVLIAKHSVEQSMGGRRGRTEARVLFRGREGHLPLDLAGNDKQTVGEIVPEFFNKAGEPIEVPVEFINVLKAAVRGANCVGCTHQHYLTAPKATAAATGDDVVAIPTGEPLHESELVV
;
A
#
# COMPACT_ATOMS: atom_id res chain seq x y z
N MET A 1 6.93 7.48 -2.33
CA MET A 1 6.45 7.10 -3.69
C MET A 1 7.48 7.55 -4.72
N SER A 2 7.59 6.88 -5.87
CA SER A 2 8.59 7.19 -6.91
C SER A 2 8.06 6.96 -8.32
N VAL A 3 8.61 7.63 -9.33
CA VAL A 3 8.34 7.33 -10.75
C VAL A 3 9.27 6.23 -11.25
N GLN A 4 8.69 5.25 -11.93
CA GLN A 4 9.39 4.17 -12.62
C GLN A 4 9.04 4.22 -14.10
N TYR A 5 9.98 3.81 -14.97
CA TYR A 5 9.71 3.66 -16.41
C TYR A 5 9.54 2.18 -16.74
N GLN A 6 8.45 1.83 -17.41
CA GLN A 6 8.20 0.49 -17.92
C GLN A 6 8.65 0.40 -19.37
N THR A 7 9.79 -0.25 -19.63
CA THR A 7 10.38 -0.34 -20.97
C THR A 7 9.46 -1.03 -21.97
N LEU A 8 8.82 -2.15 -21.60
CA LEU A 8 7.92 -2.90 -22.48
C LEU A 8 6.68 -2.07 -22.87
N ALA A 9 6.09 -1.37 -21.91
CA ALA A 9 4.91 -0.53 -22.12
C ALA A 9 5.25 0.91 -22.54
N LYS A 10 6.54 1.23 -22.69
CA LYS A 10 7.09 2.55 -23.04
C LYS A 10 6.45 3.73 -22.29
N ARG A 11 6.15 3.55 -21.00
CA ARG A 11 5.44 4.55 -20.18
C ARG A 11 6.05 4.73 -18.80
N SER A 12 5.88 5.92 -18.24
CA SER A 12 6.17 6.20 -16.84
C SER A 12 4.98 5.86 -15.95
N VAL A 13 5.23 5.26 -14.78
CA VAL A 13 4.22 4.85 -13.79
C VAL A 13 4.67 5.25 -12.38
N LEU A 14 3.72 5.36 -11.46
CA LEU A 14 3.99 5.51 -10.04
C LEU A 14 4.27 4.14 -9.42
N ARG A 15 5.25 4.10 -8.53
CA ARG A 15 5.49 2.99 -7.61
C ARG A 15 5.29 3.48 -6.18
N GLY A 16 4.24 2.95 -5.56
CA GLY A 16 3.91 3.11 -4.14
C GLY A 16 4.42 1.93 -3.31
N ILE A 17 4.65 2.14 -2.02
CA ILE A 17 4.96 1.09 -1.06
C ILE A 17 4.03 1.28 0.13
N GLU A 18 3.09 0.35 0.34
CA GLU A 18 2.29 0.31 1.55
C GLU A 18 3.22 -0.05 2.72
N SER A 19 3.12 0.72 3.81
CA SER A 19 4.05 0.61 4.92
C SER A 19 3.51 1.21 6.19
N GLY A 20 4.11 0.79 7.30
CA GLY A 20 3.88 1.35 8.63
C GLY A 20 3.34 0.32 9.62
N GLY A 21 2.76 0.83 10.69
CA GLY A 21 2.27 0.06 11.82
C GLY A 21 2.28 0.94 13.06
N ALA A 22 2.34 0.32 14.23
CA ALA A 22 2.29 1.04 15.49
C ALA A 22 3.19 0.45 16.57
N THR A 23 3.51 1.29 17.55
CA THR A 23 3.75 0.92 18.94
C THR A 23 2.50 1.29 19.76
N LYS A 24 2.54 1.11 21.07
CA LYS A 24 1.43 1.54 21.94
C LYS A 24 1.19 3.05 21.84
N GLU A 25 2.26 3.85 21.86
CA GLU A 25 2.16 5.31 21.95
C GLU A 25 2.07 6.02 20.60
N MET A 26 2.61 5.42 19.54
CA MET A 26 2.70 6.08 18.24
C MET A 26 2.38 5.12 17.11
N GLY A 27 1.94 5.65 15.98
CA GLY A 27 1.79 4.86 14.77
C GLY A 27 1.84 5.70 13.52
N ARG A 28 2.24 5.08 12.43
CA ARG A 28 2.20 5.69 11.10
C ARG A 28 1.77 4.63 10.12
N TYR A 29 0.88 4.97 9.21
CA TYR A 29 0.52 4.07 8.13
C TYR A 29 0.31 4.82 6.83
N CYS A 30 0.77 4.24 5.73
CA CYS A 30 0.58 4.74 4.39
C CYS A 30 0.06 3.60 3.52
N THR A 31 -1.10 3.80 2.91
CA THR A 31 -1.72 2.88 1.95
C THR A 31 -2.17 3.62 0.69
N PHE A 32 -2.66 2.87 -0.30
CA PHE A 32 -3.04 3.39 -1.61
C PHE A 32 -4.41 2.86 -2.05
N CYS A 33 -5.11 3.70 -2.79
CA CYS A 33 -6.36 3.37 -3.48
C CYS A 33 -6.37 4.02 -4.86
N ASP A 34 -7.39 3.71 -5.66
CA ASP A 34 -7.60 4.41 -6.93
C ASP A 34 -8.21 5.81 -6.72
N ALA A 35 -8.50 6.51 -7.82
CA ALA A 35 -9.07 7.84 -7.78
C ALA A 35 -10.49 7.92 -7.18
N THR A 36 -11.16 6.79 -7.01
CA THR A 36 -12.51 6.66 -6.43
C THR A 36 -12.48 6.13 -4.99
N GLY A 37 -11.29 5.92 -4.43
CA GLY A 37 -11.13 5.32 -3.11
C GLY A 37 -11.26 3.80 -3.09
N ALA A 38 -11.45 3.15 -4.23
CA ALA A 38 -11.57 1.70 -4.30
C ALA A 38 -10.23 1.00 -4.06
N ARG A 39 -10.32 -0.24 -3.57
CA ARG A 39 -9.15 -1.10 -3.34
C ARG A 39 -8.44 -1.39 -4.66
N ILE A 40 -7.12 -1.40 -4.61
CA ILE A 40 -6.26 -1.79 -5.73
C ILE A 40 -5.43 -3.01 -5.37
N ALA A 41 -5.05 -3.78 -6.38
CA ALA A 41 -4.20 -4.94 -6.20
C ALA A 41 -2.73 -4.51 -6.01
N TRP A 42 -2.01 -5.15 -5.11
CA TRP A 42 -0.55 -5.01 -5.05
C TRP A 42 0.11 -5.68 -6.26
N LEU A 43 1.33 -5.28 -6.61
CA LEU A 43 2.18 -5.99 -7.57
C LEU A 43 2.87 -7.19 -6.91
N GLN A 44 3.39 -6.97 -5.70
CA GLN A 44 4.00 -8.01 -4.88
C GLN A 44 3.87 -7.65 -3.39
N PRO A 45 3.72 -8.63 -2.48
CA PRO A 45 3.92 -8.42 -1.07
C PRO A 45 5.42 -8.18 -0.78
N ILE A 46 5.73 -7.73 0.43
CA ILE A 46 7.10 -7.55 0.90
C ILE A 46 7.20 -8.23 2.27
N ASP A 47 8.10 -9.21 2.36
CA ASP A 47 8.50 -9.78 3.63
C ASP A 47 9.57 -8.88 4.26
N SER A 48 9.17 -8.11 5.26
CA SER A 48 10.05 -7.19 5.98
C SER A 48 10.73 -7.91 7.14
N VAL A 49 12.04 -7.70 7.32
CA VAL A 49 12.81 -8.26 8.45
C VAL A 49 12.28 -7.76 9.79
N ALA A 50 11.84 -6.50 9.84
CA ALA A 50 11.26 -5.88 11.03
C ALA A 50 9.77 -5.60 10.84
N VAL A 51 9.02 -5.66 11.95
CA VAL A 51 7.63 -5.24 12.03
C VAL A 51 7.50 -3.73 11.82
N ASN A 52 6.27 -3.26 11.55
CA ASN A 52 5.93 -1.87 11.26
C ASN A 52 6.66 -1.31 10.01
N GLY A 53 7.13 -2.21 9.14
CA GLY A 53 7.98 -1.91 8.00
C GLY A 53 7.19 -1.74 6.69
N ARG A 54 7.72 -2.31 5.62
CA ARG A 54 7.10 -2.30 4.29
C ARG A 54 6.25 -3.54 4.10
N HIS A 55 5.06 -3.39 3.52
CA HIS A 55 4.08 -4.48 3.39
C HIS A 55 3.85 -4.92 1.95
N ALA A 56 3.69 -3.97 1.01
CA ALA A 56 3.43 -4.33 -0.38
C ALA A 56 3.85 -3.22 -1.35
N VAL A 57 4.14 -3.61 -2.58
CA VAL A 57 4.40 -2.68 -3.70
C VAL A 57 3.13 -2.52 -4.52
N VAL A 58 2.82 -1.30 -4.93
CA VAL A 58 1.76 -1.04 -5.91
C VAL A 58 2.32 -0.23 -7.08
N ILE A 59 1.82 -0.50 -8.29
CA ILE A 59 2.20 0.23 -9.51
C ILE A 59 0.94 0.66 -10.25
N ALA A 60 0.81 1.96 -10.55
CA ALA A 60 -0.27 2.48 -11.38
C ALA A 60 0.11 3.83 -12.02
N PRO A 61 -0.56 4.27 -13.11
CA PRO A 61 -0.37 5.61 -13.68
C PRO A 61 -0.86 6.73 -12.74
N THR A 62 -1.83 6.42 -11.88
CA THR A 62 -2.42 7.33 -10.90
C THR A 62 -2.67 6.56 -9.62
N LEU A 63 -2.35 7.16 -8.47
CA LEU A 63 -2.57 6.60 -7.14
C LEU A 63 -3.13 7.68 -6.23
N VAL A 64 -4.02 7.33 -5.32
CA VAL A 64 -4.33 8.17 -4.16
C VAL A 64 -3.64 7.56 -2.94
N SER A 65 -2.75 8.32 -2.30
CA SER A 65 -2.13 7.93 -1.04
C SER A 65 -3.00 8.40 0.12
N VAL A 66 -3.16 7.54 1.13
CA VAL A 66 -3.75 7.90 2.42
C VAL A 66 -2.70 7.64 3.48
N GLU A 67 -2.24 8.71 4.09
CA GLU A 67 -1.22 8.71 5.14
C GLU A 67 -1.86 9.12 6.46
N VAL A 68 -1.63 8.30 7.48
CA VAL A 68 -2.07 8.55 8.86
C VAL A 68 -0.85 8.53 9.75
N PHE A 69 -0.72 9.53 10.60
CA PHE A 69 0.21 9.53 11.73
C PHE A 69 -0.57 9.72 13.01
N ARG A 70 -0.22 8.98 14.05
CA ARG A 70 -0.89 8.95 15.34
C ARG A 70 0.12 9.12 16.45
N VAL A 71 -0.20 9.98 17.42
CA VAL A 71 0.41 9.99 18.75
C VAL A 71 -0.72 9.87 19.76
N ARG A 72 -0.77 8.75 20.48
CA ARG A 72 -1.86 8.38 21.39
C ARG A 72 -3.23 8.52 20.71
N ASN A 73 -4.00 9.54 21.05
CA ASN A 73 -5.36 9.81 20.58
C ASN A 73 -5.44 10.92 19.53
N THR A 74 -4.30 11.49 19.12
CA THR A 74 -4.21 12.59 18.16
C THR A 74 -3.66 12.09 16.83
N TYR A 75 -4.28 12.52 15.74
CA TYR A 75 -4.05 12.04 14.39
C TYR A 75 -3.78 13.17 13.40
N GLU A 76 -2.83 12.93 12.52
CA GLU A 76 -2.59 13.70 11.30
C GLU A 76 -2.97 12.83 10.11
N VAL A 77 -3.72 13.39 9.16
CA VAL A 77 -4.18 12.69 7.96
C VAL A 77 -3.86 13.50 6.72
N LEU A 78 -3.28 12.83 5.72
CA LEU A 78 -3.08 13.38 4.39
C LEU A 78 -3.62 12.43 3.34
N ILE A 79 -4.57 12.92 2.53
CA ILE A 79 -5.05 12.24 1.32
C ILE A 79 -4.56 13.05 0.13
N ALA A 80 -3.79 12.44 -0.75
CA ALA A 80 -3.22 13.10 -1.92
C ALA A 80 -3.33 12.22 -3.16
N LYS A 81 -3.82 12.80 -4.26
CA LYS A 81 -3.81 12.19 -5.59
C LYS A 81 -2.48 12.46 -6.25
N HIS A 82 -1.92 11.43 -6.85
CA HIS A 82 -0.67 11.47 -7.59
C HIS A 82 -0.87 10.97 -9.00
N SER A 83 -0.28 11.66 -9.97
CA SER A 83 -0.28 11.28 -11.39
C SER A 83 1.11 11.46 -11.99
N VAL A 84 1.37 10.73 -13.07
CA VAL A 84 2.59 10.91 -13.86
C VAL A 84 2.24 11.52 -15.20
N GLU A 85 2.76 12.72 -15.44
CA GLU A 85 2.77 13.33 -16.76
C GLU A 85 3.82 12.62 -17.63
N GLN A 86 3.38 12.09 -18.77
CA GLN A 86 4.27 11.40 -19.69
C GLN A 86 5.15 12.43 -20.41
N SER A 87 6.46 12.22 -20.39
CA SER A 87 7.38 13.07 -21.16
C SER A 87 7.60 12.50 -22.55
N MET A 88 7.54 13.35 -23.57
CA MET A 88 7.92 13.01 -24.95
C MET A 88 9.44 12.74 -25.01
N GLY A 89 9.85 11.69 -25.72
CA GLY A 89 11.27 11.43 -26.02
C GLY A 89 12.07 10.67 -24.94
N GLY A 90 11.44 9.79 -24.14
CA GLY A 90 12.15 8.86 -23.26
C GLY A 90 12.70 9.47 -21.96
N ARG A 91 12.38 10.73 -21.66
CA ARG A 91 12.69 11.35 -20.36
C ARG A 91 11.76 10.80 -19.28
N ARG A 92 12.25 10.77 -18.04
CA ARG A 92 11.47 10.35 -16.86
C ARG A 92 10.24 11.25 -16.72
N GLY A 93 9.05 10.64 -16.64
CA GLY A 93 7.80 11.39 -16.44
C GLY A 93 7.84 12.23 -15.17
N ARG A 94 7.14 13.38 -15.19
CA ARG A 94 7.04 14.28 -14.03
C ARG A 94 5.91 13.80 -13.13
N THR A 95 6.14 13.76 -11.82
CA THR A 95 5.05 13.52 -10.86
C THR A 95 4.34 14.82 -10.55
N GLU A 96 3.02 14.75 -10.54
CA GLU A 96 2.15 15.77 -9.98
C GLU A 96 1.43 15.20 -8.76
N ALA A 97 1.26 16.04 -7.74
CA ALA A 97 0.55 15.69 -6.51
C ALA A 97 -0.48 16.78 -6.20
N ARG A 98 -1.71 16.37 -5.92
CA ARG A 98 -2.82 17.24 -5.49
C ARG A 98 -3.35 16.76 -4.15
N VAL A 99 -3.31 17.62 -3.14
CA VAL A 99 -3.93 17.34 -1.84
C VAL A 99 -5.45 17.30 -2.02
N LEU A 100 -6.07 16.21 -1.58
CA LEU A 100 -7.52 16.02 -1.57
C LEU A 100 -8.12 16.33 -0.20
N PHE A 101 -7.40 15.98 0.86
CA PHE A 101 -7.78 16.26 2.23
C PHE A 101 -6.55 16.35 3.11
N ARG A 102 -6.59 17.26 4.09
CA ARG A 102 -5.57 17.38 5.12
C ARG A 102 -6.21 17.63 6.47
N GLY A 103 -6.25 16.60 7.29
CA GLY A 103 -6.70 16.67 8.68
C GLY A 103 -5.49 16.86 9.59
N ARG A 104 -5.53 17.89 10.44
CA ARG A 104 -4.52 18.14 11.46
C ARG A 104 -5.16 18.08 12.83
N GLU A 105 -4.39 17.63 13.82
CA GLU A 105 -4.81 17.58 15.22
C GLU A 105 -6.16 16.87 15.42
N GLY A 106 -6.46 15.88 14.56
CA GLY A 106 -7.69 15.12 14.65
C GLY A 106 -7.71 14.30 15.92
N HIS A 107 -8.87 14.20 16.57
CA HIS A 107 -8.98 13.53 17.85
C HIS A 107 -9.87 12.30 17.77
N LEU A 108 -9.47 11.27 18.50
CA LEU A 108 -10.27 10.07 18.69
C LEU A 108 -10.14 9.61 20.15
N PRO A 109 -11.19 9.71 20.98
CA PRO A 109 -11.11 9.48 22.42
C PRO A 109 -11.11 7.98 22.81
N LEU A 110 -10.58 7.10 21.96
CA LEU A 110 -10.46 5.65 22.20
C LEU A 110 -9.00 5.19 22.09
N ASP A 111 -8.59 4.27 22.96
CA ASP A 111 -7.28 3.61 22.90
C ASP A 111 -7.31 2.43 21.92
N LEU A 112 -7.35 2.76 20.62
CA LEU A 112 -7.41 1.77 19.55
C LEU A 112 -6.16 0.87 19.45
N ALA A 113 -5.03 1.27 20.05
CA ALA A 113 -3.80 0.47 20.11
C ALA A 113 -3.72 -0.42 21.37
N GLY A 114 -4.69 -0.29 22.29
CA GLY A 114 -4.72 -0.98 23.57
C GLY A 114 -6.11 -1.51 23.91
N ASN A 115 -6.84 -0.81 24.77
CA ASN A 115 -8.08 -1.32 25.37
C ASN A 115 -9.26 -1.39 24.39
N ASP A 116 -9.30 -0.51 23.39
CA ASP A 116 -10.44 -0.35 22.48
C ASP A 116 -10.18 -0.95 21.09
N LYS A 117 -9.31 -1.97 21.01
CA LYS A 117 -8.89 -2.61 19.76
C LYS A 117 -10.04 -3.19 18.93
N GLN A 118 -11.18 -3.50 19.53
CA GLN A 118 -12.32 -4.09 18.80
C GLN A 118 -12.95 -3.10 17.81
N THR A 119 -12.86 -1.80 18.08
CA THR A 119 -13.46 -0.73 17.24
C THR A 119 -12.49 -0.27 16.14
N VAL A 120 -11.29 -0.87 16.05
CA VAL A 120 -10.24 -0.40 15.15
C VAL A 120 -10.63 -0.60 13.69
N GLY A 121 -10.56 0.48 12.91
CA GLY A 121 -10.93 0.44 11.48
C GLY A 121 -12.43 0.55 11.21
N GLU A 122 -13.24 0.85 12.22
CA GLU A 122 -14.67 1.18 12.04
C GLU A 122 -14.92 2.68 12.10
N ILE A 123 -14.05 3.41 12.79
CA ILE A 123 -14.14 4.84 13.04
C ILE A 123 -12.89 5.56 12.52
N VAL A 124 -13.03 6.87 12.30
CA VAL A 124 -11.95 7.76 11.90
C VAL A 124 -11.90 8.96 12.86
N PRO A 125 -10.75 9.64 13.00
CA PRO A 125 -10.66 10.83 13.84
C PRO A 125 -11.57 11.95 13.33
N GLU A 126 -12.08 12.76 14.25
CA GLU A 126 -12.78 13.99 13.93
C GLU A 126 -11.78 15.12 13.73
N PHE A 127 -12.04 15.98 12.75
CA PHE A 127 -11.19 17.12 12.42
C PHE A 127 -11.99 18.41 12.48
N PHE A 128 -11.35 19.47 12.98
CA PHE A 128 -11.95 20.79 13.07
C PHE A 128 -11.02 21.82 12.45
N ASN A 129 -11.59 22.87 11.87
CA ASN A 129 -10.81 24.03 11.43
C ASN A 129 -10.40 24.89 12.65
N LYS A 130 -9.63 25.96 12.41
CA LYS A 130 -9.18 26.85 13.49
C LYS A 130 -10.32 27.56 14.23
N ALA A 131 -11.51 27.64 13.62
CA ALA A 131 -12.70 28.22 14.23
C ALA A 131 -13.55 27.19 15.00
N GLY A 132 -13.14 25.91 15.00
CA GLY A 132 -13.87 24.83 15.67
C GLY A 132 -15.00 24.23 14.83
N GLU A 133 -15.07 24.54 13.53
CA GLU A 133 -16.08 23.93 12.64
C GLU A 133 -15.60 22.56 12.14
N PRO A 134 -16.47 21.55 12.06
CA PRO A 134 -16.12 20.24 11.54
C PRO A 134 -15.59 20.31 10.11
N ILE A 135 -14.52 19.57 9.83
CA ILE A 135 -14.00 19.36 8.48
C ILE A 135 -14.37 17.94 8.05
N GLU A 136 -15.23 17.84 7.04
CA GLU A 136 -15.64 16.54 6.50
C GLU A 136 -14.53 15.89 5.68
N VAL A 137 -14.30 14.61 5.92
CA VAL A 137 -13.46 13.77 5.07
C VAL A 137 -14.26 13.40 3.82
N PRO A 138 -13.69 13.49 2.60
CA PRO A 138 -14.42 13.10 1.39
C PRO A 138 -14.87 11.63 1.47
N VAL A 139 -16.16 11.43 1.24
CA VAL A 139 -16.88 10.16 1.49
C VAL A 139 -16.27 8.97 0.76
N GLU A 140 -15.78 9.18 -0.46
CA GLU A 140 -15.17 8.16 -1.29
C GLU A 140 -13.89 7.57 -0.65
N PHE A 141 -13.20 8.33 0.21
CA PHE A 141 -11.96 7.90 0.85
C PHE A 141 -12.16 7.39 2.29
N ILE A 142 -13.37 7.35 2.82
CA ILE A 142 -13.63 6.90 4.20
C ILE A 142 -13.14 5.48 4.44
N ASN A 143 -13.38 4.55 3.52
CA ASN A 143 -13.01 3.15 3.71
C ASN A 143 -11.49 2.93 3.72
N VAL A 144 -10.75 3.62 2.86
CA VAL A 144 -9.29 3.58 2.86
C VAL A 144 -8.71 4.29 4.09
N LEU A 145 -9.34 5.38 4.54
CA LEU A 145 -8.94 6.06 5.78
C LEU A 145 -9.13 5.17 7.00
N LYS A 146 -10.27 4.50 7.13
CA LYS A 146 -10.52 3.50 8.18
C LYS A 146 -9.43 2.42 8.20
N ALA A 147 -9.07 1.88 7.04
CA ALA A 147 -7.98 0.91 6.94
C ALA A 147 -6.62 1.48 7.33
N ALA A 148 -6.32 2.73 6.94
CA ALA A 148 -5.08 3.40 7.33
C ALA A 148 -5.03 3.71 8.84
N VAL A 149 -6.13 4.11 9.45
CA VAL A 149 -6.28 4.27 10.91
C VAL A 149 -6.05 2.94 11.61
N ARG A 150 -6.60 1.84 11.05
CA ARG A 150 -6.32 0.49 11.57
C ARG A 150 -4.84 0.14 11.48
N GLY A 151 -4.19 0.43 10.37
CA GLY A 151 -2.74 0.24 10.23
C GLY A 151 -1.93 1.08 11.22
N ALA A 152 -2.32 2.33 11.47
CA ALA A 152 -1.65 3.22 12.43
C ALA A 152 -1.91 2.86 13.91
N ASN A 153 -2.75 1.85 14.17
CA ASN A 153 -2.99 1.26 15.49
C ASN A 153 -2.58 -0.22 15.56
N CYS A 154 -2.10 -0.81 14.45
CA CYS A 154 -1.69 -2.20 14.40
C CYS A 154 -0.27 -2.36 14.98
N VAL A 155 -0.18 -2.77 16.25
CA VAL A 155 1.10 -2.97 16.93
C VAL A 155 1.86 -4.15 16.32
N GLY A 156 3.08 -3.91 15.87
CA GLY A 156 3.92 -4.94 15.26
C GLY A 156 3.41 -5.42 13.91
N CYS A 157 2.86 -4.50 13.10
CA CYS A 157 2.22 -4.81 11.82
C CYS A 157 3.18 -5.47 10.82
N THR A 158 2.73 -6.53 10.15
CA THR A 158 3.47 -7.27 9.10
C THR A 158 2.66 -7.52 7.83
N HIS A 159 1.48 -6.90 7.72
CA HIS A 159 0.49 -7.20 6.68
C HIS A 159 -0.16 -5.94 6.12
N GLN A 160 -0.82 -6.10 4.97
CA GLN A 160 -1.55 -5.05 4.31
C GLN A 160 -2.90 -4.80 4.98
N HIS A 161 -3.35 -3.55 5.00
CA HIS A 161 -4.64 -3.17 5.58
C HIS A 161 -5.71 -2.79 4.53
N TYR A 162 -5.31 -2.40 3.32
CA TYR A 162 -6.26 -2.00 2.27
C TYR A 162 -5.99 -2.59 0.88
N LEU A 163 -4.70 -2.72 0.51
CA LEU A 163 -4.33 -3.37 -0.74
C LEU A 163 -4.79 -4.83 -0.75
N THR A 164 -5.12 -5.32 -1.95
CA THR A 164 -5.61 -6.70 -2.16
C THR A 164 -4.62 -7.51 -2.97
N ALA A 165 -4.68 -8.83 -2.85
CA ALA A 165 -3.94 -9.69 -3.76
C ALA A 165 -4.44 -9.50 -5.20
N PRO A 166 -3.55 -9.58 -6.21
CA PRO A 166 -3.94 -9.75 -7.59
C PRO A 166 -4.95 -10.88 -7.70
N LYS A 167 -6.01 -10.65 -8.48
CA LYS A 167 -6.84 -11.76 -8.92
C LYS A 167 -5.92 -12.68 -9.72
N ALA A 168 -5.86 -13.96 -9.36
CA ALA A 168 -5.20 -14.95 -10.19
C ALA A 168 -5.87 -14.88 -11.56
N THR A 169 -5.12 -14.46 -12.57
CA THR A 169 -5.53 -14.70 -13.95
C THR A 169 -5.60 -16.22 -14.05
N ALA A 170 -6.79 -16.79 -14.30
CA ALA A 170 -6.89 -18.21 -14.61
C ALA A 170 -5.84 -18.47 -15.69
N ALA A 171 -4.85 -19.31 -15.37
CA ALA A 171 -3.89 -19.75 -16.37
C ALA A 171 -4.72 -20.30 -17.51
N ALA A 172 -4.48 -19.80 -18.73
CA ALA A 172 -4.94 -20.52 -19.90
C ALA A 172 -4.42 -21.95 -19.73
N THR A 173 -5.33 -22.92 -19.69
CA THR A 173 -5.01 -24.34 -19.81
C THR A 173 -4.37 -24.55 -21.18
N GLY A 174 -3.08 -24.27 -21.26
CA GLY A 174 -2.19 -24.82 -22.26
C GLY A 174 -1.61 -26.09 -21.69
N ASP A 175 -2.31 -27.20 -21.91
CA ASP A 175 -1.64 -28.50 -21.98
C ASP A 175 -0.60 -28.40 -23.09
N ASP A 176 0.65 -28.16 -22.71
CA ASP A 176 1.85 -28.58 -23.44
C ASP A 176 3.03 -28.46 -22.47
N VAL A 177 3.04 -29.39 -21.50
CA VAL A 177 4.27 -29.71 -20.80
C VAL A 177 5.15 -30.45 -21.80
N VAL A 178 6.08 -29.73 -22.42
CA VAL A 178 7.23 -30.36 -23.07
C VAL A 178 8.04 -31.04 -21.96
N ALA A 179 7.97 -32.37 -21.91
CA ALA A 179 8.75 -33.18 -21.02
C ALA A 179 10.24 -32.94 -21.29
N ILE A 180 10.98 -32.52 -20.26
CA ILE A 180 12.44 -32.55 -20.27
C ILE A 180 12.84 -34.03 -20.14
N PRO A 181 13.55 -34.63 -21.11
CA PRO A 181 14.00 -36.01 -20.97
C PRO A 181 14.97 -36.08 -19.79
N THR A 182 14.61 -36.85 -18.77
CA THR A 182 15.51 -37.26 -17.70
C THR A 182 16.63 -38.07 -18.32
N GLY A 183 17.82 -37.48 -18.40
CA GLY A 183 19.04 -38.21 -18.75
C GLY A 183 19.25 -39.36 -17.78
N GLU A 184 19.47 -40.56 -18.32
CA GLU A 184 19.81 -41.76 -17.57
C GLU A 184 21.10 -41.53 -16.76
N PRO A 185 21.23 -42.17 -15.58
CA PRO A 185 22.42 -42.02 -14.75
C PRO A 185 23.61 -42.70 -15.44
N LEU A 186 24.72 -41.97 -15.53
CA LEU A 186 25.99 -42.52 -16.00
C LEU A 186 26.44 -43.62 -15.05
N HIS A 187 26.56 -44.83 -15.60
CA HIS A 187 27.13 -45.99 -14.92
C HIS A 187 28.61 -45.72 -14.60
N GLU A 188 28.96 -45.81 -13.31
CA GLU A 188 30.34 -46.08 -12.92
C GLU A 188 30.73 -47.47 -13.42
N SER A 189 31.80 -47.53 -14.21
CA SER A 189 32.61 -48.73 -14.37
C SER A 189 34.05 -48.36 -14.67
N GLU A 190 34.91 -48.95 -13.85
CA GLU A 190 36.36 -48.83 -13.69
C GLU A 190 37.21 -49.33 -14.90
N LEU A 191 38.38 -48.69 -15.05
CA LEU A 191 39.72 -49.28 -15.24
C LEU A 191 40.21 -49.83 -16.63
N VAL A 192 41.53 -49.62 -16.83
CA VAL A 192 42.53 -50.27 -17.73
C VAL A 192 42.51 -49.79 -19.20
N VAL A 193 43.57 -49.23 -19.80
CA VAL A 193 45.02 -49.52 -19.80
C VAL A 193 45.84 -48.22 -19.78
#